data_AF-A0A6A5U295-F1
#
_entry.id   AF-A0A6A5U295-F1
#
_cell.length_a   1.000
_cell.length_b   1.000
_cell.length_c   1.000
_cell.angle_alpha   90.00
_cell.angle_beta   90.00
_cell.angle_gamma   90.00
#
_symmetry.space_group_name_H-M   'P 1'
#
loop_
_entity.id
_entity.type
_entity.pdbx_description
1 polymer ?
#
loop_
_entity_poly.entity_id
_entity_poly.type
_entity_poly.pdbx_seq_one_letter_code
_entity_poly.pdbx_strand_id
1 'polypeptide(L)'
;MAMPPNPPRMADTVPDELEKRTSPLLLRILIGCLTAPYRRTFKLYTWHPLRKIRYAGSDRRALIALVRDFEADKYAELQSVQVAASFCGGATLGTISWTRDPNANTLWVAEALWLCSLVCSIWAVIMSIQTKSILDDLPDKDELNEELLESEVKRMVRTVSRCKRRPGISHWAMVFIWQFPSMTMSYAWTTFIAGLTVYICNPFIRHEPWGNKHLIAIVYFIVGSIGLVTYILSSVFVYVGEKDFELSVARTRANSTQAEDARPKTRRQPCSSNGETADDLVQLVRARSLPSGPRREANRSRRWKRQLLI
;
A
#
# COMPACT_ATOMS: atom_id res chain seq x y z
N MET A 1 -35.53 40.60 14.28
CA MET A 1 -34.86 40.39 12.98
C MET A 1 -33.45 39.88 13.30
N ALA A 2 -33.29 38.55 13.34
CA ALA A 2 -32.06 37.88 13.80
C ALA A 2 -31.40 37.17 12.62
N MET A 3 -30.11 37.46 12.38
CA MET A 3 -29.33 36.81 11.33
C MET A 3 -29.06 35.34 11.65
N PRO A 4 -29.04 34.44 10.65
CA PRO A 4 -28.60 33.07 10.83
C PRO A 4 -27.06 32.98 10.99
N PRO A 5 -26.55 32.01 11.78
CA PRO A 5 -25.12 31.81 11.98
C PRO A 5 -24.46 31.20 10.73
N ASN A 6 -23.33 31.80 10.33
CA ASN A 6 -22.47 31.30 9.24
C ASN A 6 -21.96 29.88 9.52
N PRO A 7 -21.89 29.00 8.49
CA PRO A 7 -21.23 27.71 8.62
C PRO A 7 -19.70 27.88 8.71
N PRO A 8 -19.00 27.02 9.49
CA PRO A 8 -17.55 27.08 9.61
C PRO A 8 -16.85 26.75 8.29
N ARG A 9 -16.01 27.70 7.84
CA ARG A 9 -15.11 27.58 6.69
C ARG A 9 -14.18 26.38 6.82
N MET A 10 -14.02 25.69 5.69
CA MET A 10 -13.05 24.64 5.38
C MET A 10 -11.68 24.91 6.01
N ALA A 11 -11.19 23.92 6.78
CA ALA A 11 -9.83 23.86 7.31
C ALA A 11 -9.08 22.64 6.74
N ASP A 12 -9.16 22.45 5.42
CA ASP A 12 -8.49 21.34 4.70
C ASP A 12 -7.31 21.81 3.81
N THR A 13 -6.80 23.04 3.98
CA THR A 13 -5.73 23.61 3.13
C THR A 13 -4.34 23.65 3.77
N VAL A 14 -4.08 22.92 4.86
CA VAL A 14 -2.87 23.18 5.68
C VAL A 14 -1.65 22.25 5.47
N PRO A 15 -1.64 21.17 4.66
CA PRO A 15 -0.34 20.57 4.27
C PRO A 15 0.22 21.11 2.95
N ASP A 16 -0.62 21.52 1.98
CA ASP A 16 -0.16 21.76 0.61
C ASP A 16 0.54 23.12 0.40
N GLU A 17 0.33 24.08 1.30
CA GLU A 17 0.93 25.42 1.19
C GLU A 17 2.34 25.51 1.82
N LEU A 18 2.72 24.58 2.72
CA LEU A 18 4.05 24.61 3.35
C LEU A 18 5.16 23.95 2.51
N GLU A 19 4.81 23.10 1.53
CA GLU A 19 5.77 22.38 0.67
C GLU A 19 6.08 23.11 -0.65
N LYS A 20 5.37 24.22 -0.92
CA LYS A 20 5.41 24.90 -2.21
C LYS A 20 6.56 25.90 -2.36
N ARG A 21 7.16 26.36 -1.26
CA ARG A 21 8.26 27.34 -1.24
C ARG A 21 9.61 26.63 -1.06
N THR A 22 10.43 26.66 -2.12
CA THR A 22 11.90 26.45 -2.10
C THR A 22 12.47 25.06 -1.80
N SER A 23 11.84 23.96 -2.22
CA SER A 23 12.62 22.73 -2.46
C SER A 23 13.16 22.75 -3.90
N PRO A 24 14.48 22.54 -4.13
CA PRO A 24 15.00 22.49 -5.50
C PRO A 24 14.27 21.37 -6.24
N LEU A 25 13.99 21.59 -7.52
CA LEU A 25 13.27 20.66 -8.40
C LEU A 25 13.85 19.22 -8.29
N LEU A 26 15.17 19.15 -8.10
CA LEU A 26 15.94 17.93 -7.87
C LEU A 26 15.59 17.22 -6.56
N LEU A 27 15.36 17.94 -5.45
CA LEU A 27 14.88 17.36 -4.19
C LEU A 27 13.44 16.83 -4.33
N ARG A 28 12.57 17.52 -5.07
CA ARG A 28 11.22 17.02 -5.36
C ARG A 28 11.23 15.79 -6.25
N ILE A 29 12.11 15.75 -7.25
CA ILE A 29 12.33 14.56 -8.08
C ILE A 29 12.92 13.43 -7.24
N LEU A 30 13.89 13.70 -6.36
CA LEU A 30 14.50 12.70 -5.48
C LEU A 30 13.48 12.13 -4.49
N ILE A 31 12.70 12.99 -3.81
CA ILE A 31 11.60 12.58 -2.94
C ILE A 31 10.56 11.82 -3.76
N GLY A 32 10.24 12.28 -4.97
CA GLY A 32 9.36 11.61 -5.92
C GLY A 32 9.85 10.20 -6.26
N CYS A 33 11.13 10.01 -6.55
CA CYS A 33 11.74 8.72 -6.87
C CYS A 33 11.83 7.80 -5.64
N LEU A 34 12.19 8.34 -4.47
CA LEU A 34 12.27 7.60 -3.22
C LEU A 34 10.88 7.17 -2.72
N THR A 35 9.87 8.01 -2.94
CA THR A 35 8.48 7.72 -2.54
C THR A 35 7.68 6.97 -3.60
N ALA A 36 8.02 7.09 -4.89
CA ALA A 36 7.35 6.45 -6.01
C ALA A 36 7.06 4.96 -5.78
N PRO A 37 8.04 4.12 -5.35
CA PRO A 37 7.81 2.68 -5.27
C PRO A 37 6.75 2.29 -4.23
N TYR A 38 6.49 3.12 -3.21
CA TYR A 38 5.47 2.85 -2.19
C TYR A 38 4.29 3.82 -2.21
N ARG A 39 4.35 4.95 -2.94
CA ARG A 39 3.32 5.99 -2.95
C ARG A 39 1.96 5.45 -3.39
N ARG A 40 1.96 4.55 -4.37
CA ARG A 40 0.74 3.90 -4.85
C ARG A 40 0.18 2.94 -3.81
N THR A 41 1.02 2.07 -3.27
CA THR A 41 0.66 1.12 -2.21
C THR A 41 0.07 1.84 -1.00
N PHE A 42 0.70 2.94 -0.60
CA PHE A 42 0.22 3.85 0.42
C PHE A 42 -1.18 4.37 0.15
N LYS A 43 -1.42 4.91 -1.06
CA LYS A 43 -2.72 5.49 -1.42
C LYS A 43 -3.82 4.42 -1.44
N LEU A 44 -3.55 3.27 -2.07
CA LEU A 44 -4.56 2.24 -2.36
C LEU A 44 -4.85 1.33 -1.17
N TYR A 45 -3.83 0.83 -0.48
CA TYR A 45 -4.01 -0.17 0.56
C TYR A 45 -4.18 0.45 1.95
N THR A 46 -3.77 1.71 2.16
CA THR A 46 -3.83 2.33 3.50
C THR A 46 -4.73 3.55 3.53
N TRP A 47 -4.43 4.56 2.72
CA TRP A 47 -5.12 5.83 2.83
C TRP A 47 -6.58 5.74 2.41
N HIS A 48 -6.85 5.15 1.23
CA HIS A 48 -8.21 5.05 0.70
C HIS A 48 -9.14 4.18 1.58
N PRO A 49 -8.74 2.98 2.05
CA PRO A 49 -9.58 2.16 2.91
C PRO A 49 -9.85 2.83 4.26
N LEU A 50 -8.81 3.40 4.91
CA LEU A 50 -8.99 4.15 6.16
C LEU A 50 -9.88 5.38 5.99
N ARG A 51 -9.83 6.02 4.82
CA ARG A 51 -10.74 7.12 4.48
C ARG A 51 -12.19 6.62 4.31
N LYS A 52 -12.41 5.50 3.62
CA LYS A 52 -13.75 4.88 3.47
C LYS A 52 -14.35 4.46 4.82
N ILE A 53 -13.56 3.79 5.66
CA ILE A 53 -13.96 3.39 7.03
C ILE A 53 -14.37 4.61 7.86
N ARG A 54 -13.67 5.75 7.70
CA ARG A 54 -14.06 7.01 8.36
C ARG A 54 -15.37 7.60 7.84
N TYR A 55 -15.62 7.54 6.54
CA TYR A 55 -16.84 8.09 5.94
C TYR A 55 -18.08 7.22 6.18
N ALA A 56 -17.91 5.90 6.38
CA ALA A 56 -19.02 5.00 6.73
C ALA A 56 -19.70 5.38 8.06
N GLY A 57 -19.00 6.10 8.95
CA GLY A 57 -19.60 6.70 10.14
C GLY A 57 -20.23 5.66 11.07
N SER A 58 -21.56 5.74 11.22
CA SER A 58 -22.35 4.86 12.10
C SER A 58 -23.02 3.70 11.37
N ASP A 59 -22.87 3.58 10.05
CA ASP A 59 -23.47 2.48 9.29
C ASP A 59 -22.70 1.18 9.54
N ARG A 60 -23.28 0.32 10.38
CA ARG A 60 -22.64 -0.88 10.91
C ARG A 60 -22.34 -1.91 9.82
N ARG A 61 -23.27 -2.13 8.89
CA ARG A 61 -23.09 -3.15 7.84
C ARG A 61 -21.99 -2.75 6.87
N ALA A 62 -21.99 -1.48 6.44
CA ALA A 62 -20.95 -0.93 5.59
C ALA A 62 -19.57 -0.94 6.28
N LEU A 63 -19.52 -0.62 7.57
CA LEU A 63 -18.28 -0.58 8.34
C LEU A 63 -17.64 -1.97 8.51
N ILE A 64 -18.45 -2.98 8.83
CA ILE A 64 -18.00 -4.38 8.96
C ILE A 64 -17.43 -4.87 7.63
N ALA A 65 -18.15 -4.65 6.52
CA ALA A 65 -17.69 -5.03 5.18
C ALA A 65 -16.36 -4.33 4.80
N LEU A 66 -16.24 -3.03 5.06
CA LEU A 66 -15.04 -2.26 4.74
C LEU A 66 -13.82 -2.68 5.58
N VAL A 67 -14.02 -3.05 6.85
CA VAL A 67 -12.92 -3.53 7.69
C VAL A 67 -12.49 -4.92 7.27
N ARG A 68 -13.41 -5.81 6.93
CA ARG A 68 -13.10 -7.14 6.39
C ARG A 68 -12.29 -7.06 5.09
N ASP A 69 -12.69 -6.17 4.19
CA ASP A 69 -11.95 -5.92 2.95
C ASP A 69 -10.54 -5.38 3.25
N PHE A 70 -10.44 -4.39 4.15
CA PHE A 70 -9.14 -3.83 4.56
C PHE A 70 -8.22 -4.88 5.16
N GLU A 71 -8.73 -5.73 6.05
CA GLU A 71 -7.99 -6.80 6.70
C GLU A 71 -7.44 -7.81 5.66
N ALA A 72 -8.30 -8.26 4.75
CA ALA A 72 -7.91 -9.19 3.69
C ALA A 72 -6.82 -8.61 2.78
N ASP A 73 -7.01 -7.36 2.33
CA ASP A 73 -6.06 -6.65 1.48
C ASP A 73 -4.72 -6.44 2.21
N LYS A 74 -4.77 -6.06 3.50
CA LYS A 74 -3.57 -5.85 4.31
C LYS A 74 -2.81 -7.12 4.58
N TYR A 75 -3.51 -8.22 4.83
CA TYR A 75 -2.87 -9.51 5.04
C TYR A 75 -2.10 -9.96 3.79
N ALA A 76 -2.69 -9.78 2.61
CA ALA A 76 -2.04 -10.08 1.34
C ALA A 76 -0.82 -9.19 1.09
N GLU A 77 -0.91 -7.88 1.38
CA GLU A 77 0.22 -6.94 1.31
C GLU A 77 1.35 -7.39 2.23
N LEU A 78 1.07 -7.64 3.51
CA LEU A 78 2.07 -8.05 4.50
C LEU A 78 2.75 -9.37 4.13
N GLN A 79 1.99 -10.35 3.62
CA GLN A 79 2.56 -11.59 3.13
C GLN A 79 3.52 -11.36 1.97
N SER A 80 3.13 -10.52 1.00
CA SER A 80 4.01 -10.18 -0.13
C SER A 80 5.28 -9.45 0.32
N VAL A 81 5.17 -8.56 1.31
CA VAL A 81 6.29 -7.84 1.93
C VAL A 81 7.26 -8.80 2.61
N GLN A 82 6.76 -9.78 3.37
CA GLN A 82 7.60 -10.78 4.04
C GLN A 82 8.39 -11.62 3.03
N VAL A 83 7.72 -12.11 1.99
CA VAL A 83 8.38 -12.91 0.94
C VAL A 83 9.44 -12.09 0.23
N ALA A 84 9.10 -10.87 -0.20
CA ALA A 84 10.01 -9.99 -0.91
C ALA A 84 11.21 -9.55 -0.05
N ALA A 85 10.98 -9.19 1.21
CA ALA A 85 12.04 -8.80 2.14
C ALA A 85 12.96 -9.98 2.49
N SER A 86 12.41 -11.19 2.66
CA SER A 86 13.20 -12.39 2.94
C SER A 86 14.08 -12.75 1.74
N PHE A 87 13.55 -12.62 0.52
CA PHE A 87 14.32 -12.82 -0.71
C PHE A 87 15.43 -11.77 -0.85
N CYS A 88 15.14 -10.49 -0.58
CA CYS A 88 16.14 -9.42 -0.58
C CYS A 88 17.24 -9.67 0.47
N GLY A 89 16.86 -10.10 1.68
CA GLY A 89 17.80 -10.48 2.73
C GLY A 89 18.70 -11.65 2.31
N GLY A 90 18.13 -12.70 1.72
CA GLY A 90 18.89 -13.84 1.18
C GLY A 90 19.85 -13.43 0.06
N ALA A 91 19.39 -12.60 -0.89
CA ALA A 91 20.22 -12.07 -1.95
C ALA A 91 21.39 -11.24 -1.39
N THR A 92 21.10 -10.39 -0.40
CA THR A 92 22.11 -9.55 0.26
C THR A 92 23.16 -10.38 1.00
N LEU A 93 22.75 -11.44 1.71
CA LEU A 93 23.69 -12.36 2.36
C LEU A 93 24.57 -13.09 1.33
N GLY A 94 24.00 -13.46 0.18
CA GLY A 94 24.75 -14.04 -0.93
C GLY A 94 25.81 -13.08 -1.49
N THR A 95 25.46 -11.81 -1.70
CA THR A 95 26.38 -10.81 -2.27
C THR A 95 27.48 -10.39 -1.30
N ILE A 96 27.24 -10.42 0.02
CA ILE A 96 28.29 -10.12 1.02
C ILE A 96 29.49 -11.08 0.89
N SER A 97 29.28 -12.31 0.41
CA SER A 97 30.39 -13.23 0.16
C SER A 97 31.38 -12.71 -0.91
N TRP A 98 30.92 -11.85 -1.83
CA TRP A 98 31.72 -11.34 -2.95
C TRP A 98 32.70 -10.23 -2.56
N THR A 99 32.52 -9.58 -1.41
CA THR A 99 33.47 -8.57 -0.92
C THR A 99 34.55 -9.14 -0.01
N ARG A 100 34.43 -10.42 0.37
CA ARG A 100 35.37 -11.06 1.30
C ARG A 100 36.72 -11.41 0.63
N ASP A 101 36.81 -11.29 -0.68
CA ASP A 101 38.06 -11.51 -1.41
C ASP A 101 39.04 -10.36 -1.16
N PRO A 102 40.20 -10.59 -0.52
CA PRO A 102 41.15 -9.53 -0.16
C PRO A 102 41.80 -8.83 -1.38
N ASN A 103 41.68 -9.42 -2.57
CA ASN A 103 42.16 -8.85 -3.83
C ASN A 103 41.09 -8.05 -4.57
N ALA A 104 39.83 -8.14 -4.14
CA ALA A 104 38.76 -7.32 -4.68
C ALA A 104 38.83 -5.95 -4.00
N ASN A 105 39.33 -4.95 -4.71
CA ASN A 105 39.33 -3.54 -4.26
C ASN A 105 37.91 -2.97 -4.30
N THR A 106 36.98 -3.56 -3.54
CA THR A 106 35.59 -3.12 -3.45
C THR A 106 35.48 -1.79 -2.72
N LEU A 107 34.59 -0.93 -3.22
CA LEU A 107 34.27 0.33 -2.56
C LEU A 107 33.46 0.04 -1.29
N TRP A 108 33.88 0.60 -0.16
CA TRP A 108 33.18 0.50 1.14
C TRP A 108 31.71 0.91 1.05
N VAL A 109 31.37 1.80 0.11
CA VAL A 109 30.00 2.26 -0.14
C VAL A 109 29.09 1.10 -0.56
N ALA A 110 29.59 0.14 -1.36
CA ALA A 110 28.80 -1.01 -1.78
C ALA A 110 28.45 -1.90 -0.58
N GLU A 111 29.41 -2.15 0.31
CA GLU A 111 29.22 -2.92 1.54
C GLU A 111 28.24 -2.24 2.50
N ALA A 112 28.39 -0.93 2.69
CA ALA A 112 27.48 -0.15 3.52
C ALA A 112 26.03 -0.22 2.99
N LEU A 113 25.85 -0.09 1.67
CA LEU A 113 24.54 -0.19 1.02
C LEU A 113 23.92 -1.59 1.16
N TRP A 114 24.71 -2.65 1.06
CA TRP A 114 24.24 -4.02 1.29
C TRP A 114 23.87 -4.25 2.77
N LEU A 115 24.67 -3.78 3.72
CA LEU A 115 24.31 -3.88 5.14
C LEU A 115 23.04 -3.07 5.47
N CYS A 116 22.87 -1.87 4.89
CA CYS A 116 21.62 -1.12 4.99
C CYS A 116 20.44 -1.92 4.42
N SER A 117 20.59 -2.54 3.25
CA SER A 117 19.57 -3.43 2.67
C SER A 117 19.19 -4.57 3.61
N LEU A 118 20.18 -5.22 4.22
CA LEU A 118 19.97 -6.32 5.15
C LEU A 118 19.18 -5.86 6.39
N VAL A 119 19.60 -4.76 7.01
CA VAL A 119 18.92 -4.18 8.17
C VAL A 119 17.48 -3.79 7.82
N CYS A 120 17.27 -3.12 6.68
CA CYS A 120 15.93 -2.77 6.21
C CYS A 120 15.07 -4.02 5.94
N SER A 121 15.63 -5.08 5.37
CA SER A 121 14.92 -6.35 5.12
C SER A 121 14.48 -7.01 6.42
N ILE A 122 15.37 -7.07 7.42
CA ILE A 122 15.05 -7.64 8.74
C ILE A 122 13.94 -6.83 9.41
N TRP A 123 14.05 -5.50 9.42
CA TRP A 123 13.00 -4.64 9.98
C TRP A 123 11.66 -4.80 9.25
N ALA A 124 11.65 -4.93 7.93
CA ALA A 124 10.44 -5.17 7.15
C ALA A 124 9.74 -6.47 7.57
N VAL A 125 10.51 -7.55 7.76
CA VAL A 125 9.97 -8.85 8.21
C VAL A 125 9.41 -8.75 9.63
N ILE A 126 10.20 -8.22 10.58
CA ILE A 126 9.79 -8.08 12.00
C ILE A 126 8.51 -7.26 12.10
N MET A 127 8.48 -6.09 11.46
CA MET A 127 7.33 -5.19 11.53
C MET A 127 6.13 -5.75 10.79
N SER A 128 6.33 -6.53 9.73
CA SER A 128 5.25 -7.23 9.07
C SER A 128 4.62 -8.30 9.98
N ILE A 129 5.42 -9.04 10.75
CA ILE A 129 4.91 -10.02 11.73
C ILE A 129 4.11 -9.31 12.82
N GLN A 130 4.64 -8.20 13.37
CA GLN A 130 3.95 -7.42 14.40
C GLN A 130 2.62 -6.84 13.89
N THR A 131 2.63 -6.30 12.67
CA THR A 131 1.42 -5.73 12.05
C THR A 131 0.38 -6.82 11.77
N LYS A 132 0.83 -8.00 11.34
CA LYS A 132 -0.02 -9.17 11.13
C LYS A 132 -0.63 -9.65 12.45
N SER A 133 0.14 -9.68 13.53
CA SER A 133 -0.39 -10.03 14.87
C SER A 133 -1.49 -9.07 15.34
N ILE A 134 -1.37 -7.77 15.08
CA ILE A 134 -2.42 -6.79 15.39
C ILE A 134 -3.68 -7.06 14.56
N LEU A 135 -3.50 -7.60 13.36
CA LEU A 135 -4.58 -7.96 12.45
C LEU A 135 -5.26 -9.27 12.86
N ASP A 136 -4.49 -10.25 13.35
CA ASP A 136 -4.99 -11.53 13.87
C ASP A 136 -5.79 -11.36 15.18
N ASP A 137 -5.66 -10.23 15.87
CA ASP A 137 -6.47 -9.85 17.04
C ASP A 137 -7.89 -9.37 16.67
N LEU A 138 -8.20 -9.24 15.37
CA LEU A 138 -9.54 -8.92 14.88
C LEU A 138 -10.40 -10.19 14.83
N PRO A 139 -11.73 -10.09 15.07
CA PRO A 139 -12.62 -11.25 15.01
C PRO A 139 -12.57 -11.92 13.62
N ASP A 140 -12.65 -13.25 13.59
CA ASP A 140 -12.44 -14.03 12.36
C ASP A 140 -13.54 -13.71 11.32
N LYS A 141 -13.25 -13.93 10.04
CA LYS A 141 -14.16 -13.61 8.92
C LYS A 141 -15.51 -14.31 9.01
N ASP A 142 -15.53 -15.47 9.67
CA ASP A 142 -16.71 -16.29 9.92
C ASP A 142 -17.53 -15.79 11.14
N GLU A 143 -16.89 -15.02 12.04
CA GLU A 143 -17.51 -14.42 13.22
C GLU A 143 -18.04 -13.01 12.95
N LEU A 144 -17.58 -12.35 11.87
CA LEU A 144 -18.03 -11.04 11.38
C LEU A 144 -19.47 -11.03 10.80
N ASN A 145 -20.44 -11.54 11.56
CA ASN A 145 -21.86 -11.51 11.19
C ASN A 145 -22.55 -10.23 11.69
N GLU A 146 -23.73 -9.92 11.16
CA GLU A 146 -24.54 -8.74 11.54
C GLU A 146 -25.02 -8.74 13.00
N GLU A 147 -24.67 -9.76 13.78
CA GLU A 147 -24.99 -9.93 15.20
C GLU A 147 -23.85 -9.49 16.13
N LEU A 148 -22.68 -9.10 15.58
CA LEU A 148 -21.51 -8.69 16.36
C LEU A 148 -21.81 -7.58 17.39
N LEU A 149 -21.45 -7.76 18.65
CA LEU A 149 -21.79 -6.78 19.69
C LEU A 149 -21.23 -5.40 19.33
N GLU A 150 -21.99 -4.32 19.57
CA GLU A 150 -21.57 -2.95 19.20
C GLU A 150 -20.21 -2.58 19.83
N SER A 151 -19.92 -3.13 21.01
CA SER A 151 -18.63 -2.98 21.69
C SER A 151 -17.47 -3.63 20.93
N GLU A 152 -17.69 -4.75 20.24
CA GLU A 152 -16.70 -5.45 19.42
C GLU A 152 -16.46 -4.73 18.11
N VAL A 153 -17.51 -4.25 17.45
CA VAL A 153 -17.38 -3.37 16.27
C VAL A 153 -16.57 -2.12 16.62
N LYS A 154 -16.86 -1.51 17.77
CA LYS A 154 -16.12 -0.35 18.27
C LYS A 154 -14.67 -0.68 18.62
N ARG A 155 -14.39 -1.89 19.12
CA ARG A 155 -13.03 -2.38 19.39
C ARG A 155 -12.27 -2.60 18.09
N MET A 156 -12.86 -3.28 17.12
CA MET A 156 -12.32 -3.56 15.79
C MET A 156 -11.96 -2.25 15.06
N VAL A 157 -12.89 -1.30 15.03
CA VAL A 157 -12.68 0.02 14.44
C VAL A 157 -11.62 0.79 15.20
N ARG A 158 -11.54 0.68 16.54
CA ARG A 158 -10.49 1.33 17.33
C ARG A 158 -9.11 0.69 17.11
N THR A 159 -9.03 -0.60 16.81
CA THR A 159 -7.76 -1.28 16.49
C THR A 159 -7.26 -0.87 15.11
N VAL A 160 -8.16 -0.88 14.11
CA VAL A 160 -7.83 -0.52 12.71
C VAL A 160 -7.66 0.98 12.52
N SER A 161 -8.62 1.75 13.05
CA SER A 161 -8.67 3.19 13.10
C SER A 161 -8.62 3.64 14.55
N ARG A 162 -7.43 3.64 15.16
CA ARG A 162 -7.16 4.21 16.50
C ARG A 162 -7.43 5.72 16.60
N CYS A 163 -8.13 6.29 15.62
CA CYS A 163 -8.36 7.71 15.43
C CYS A 163 -9.58 8.24 16.18
N LYS A 164 -9.35 9.27 16.98
CA LYS A 164 -10.34 10.31 17.31
C LYS A 164 -10.88 10.92 16.01
N ARG A 165 -12.12 11.43 16.09
CA ARG A 165 -12.89 12.10 15.01
C ARG A 165 -12.21 13.34 14.38
N ARG A 166 -11.00 13.74 14.81
CA ARG A 166 -10.21 14.84 14.23
C ARG A 166 -8.86 14.33 13.74
N PRO A 167 -8.44 14.66 12.50
CA PRO A 167 -7.12 14.30 11.97
C PRO A 167 -6.03 15.09 12.70
N GLY A 168 -5.44 14.48 13.73
CA GLY A 168 -4.24 15.00 14.40
C GLY A 168 -3.00 14.19 14.05
N ILE A 169 -1.88 14.49 14.72
CA ILE A 169 -0.57 13.81 14.57
C ILE A 169 -0.72 12.28 14.76
N SER A 170 -1.63 11.85 15.63
CA SER A 170 -1.94 10.42 15.87
C SER A 170 -2.46 9.69 14.63
N HIS A 171 -3.16 10.36 13.70
CA HIS A 171 -3.63 9.75 12.46
C HIS A 171 -2.47 9.41 11.52
N TRP A 172 -1.55 10.36 11.35
CA TRP A 172 -0.36 10.17 10.52
C TRP A 172 0.58 9.13 11.09
N ALA A 173 0.75 9.08 12.42
CA ALA A 173 1.52 8.04 13.09
C ALA A 173 0.93 6.64 12.84
N MET A 174 -0.40 6.50 12.87
CA MET A 174 -1.07 5.23 12.59
C MET A 174 -0.88 4.80 11.13
N VAL A 175 -1.08 5.71 10.18
CA VAL A 175 -0.86 5.45 8.76
C VAL A 175 0.60 5.07 8.48
N PHE A 176 1.54 5.72 9.16
CA PHE A 176 2.96 5.38 9.10
C PHE A 176 3.23 3.96 9.60
N ILE A 177 2.67 3.57 10.75
CA ILE A 177 2.82 2.20 11.29
C ILE A 177 2.29 1.16 10.30
N TRP A 178 1.11 1.39 9.70
CA TRP A 178 0.52 0.50 8.71
C TRP A 178 1.29 0.40 7.39
N GLN A 179 2.23 1.31 7.14
CA GLN A 179 3.02 1.37 5.91
C GLN A 179 4.50 1.13 6.10
N PHE A 180 4.96 1.18 7.34
CA PHE A 180 6.36 0.96 7.69
C PHE A 180 6.93 -0.34 7.11
N PRO A 181 6.25 -1.50 7.15
CA PRO A 181 6.78 -2.73 6.55
C PRO A 181 7.00 -2.62 5.03
N SER A 182 6.04 -2.05 4.30
CA SER A 182 6.14 -1.88 2.85
C SER A 182 7.21 -0.86 2.46
N MET A 183 7.30 0.25 3.20
CA MET A 183 8.33 1.27 3.00
C MET A 183 9.74 0.71 3.23
N THR A 184 9.95 0.02 4.35
CA THR A 184 11.26 -0.59 4.67
C THR A 184 11.66 -1.68 3.68
N MET A 185 10.71 -2.50 3.21
CA MET A 185 10.95 -3.46 2.13
C MET A 185 11.38 -2.78 0.83
N SER A 186 10.70 -1.67 0.46
CA SER A 186 11.11 -0.90 -0.72
C SER A 186 12.52 -0.34 -0.56
N TYR A 187 12.86 0.20 0.62
CA TYR A 187 14.18 0.73 0.88
C TYR A 187 15.27 -0.35 0.83
N ALA A 188 14.97 -1.56 1.32
CA ALA A 188 15.87 -2.70 1.20
C ALA A 188 16.23 -2.97 -0.27
N TRP A 189 15.23 -3.08 -1.15
CA TRP A 189 15.46 -3.29 -2.57
C TRP A 189 16.24 -2.15 -3.23
N THR A 190 15.90 -0.89 -2.93
CA THR A 190 16.61 0.25 -3.52
C THR A 190 18.07 0.31 -3.09
N THR A 191 18.36 0.04 -1.81
CA THR A 191 19.73 0.04 -1.29
C THR A 191 20.52 -1.16 -1.78
N PHE A 192 19.87 -2.33 -1.94
CA PHE A 192 20.47 -3.51 -2.56
C PHE A 192 20.89 -3.25 -4.02
N ILE A 193 19.98 -2.71 -4.84
CA ILE A 193 20.25 -2.39 -6.24
C ILE A 193 21.31 -1.30 -6.35
N ALA A 194 21.29 -0.29 -5.48
CA ALA A 194 22.32 0.73 -5.42
C ALA A 194 23.69 0.13 -5.08
N GLY A 195 23.77 -0.76 -4.08
CA GLY A 195 25.01 -1.45 -3.71
C GLY A 195 25.53 -2.32 -4.85
N LEU A 196 24.64 -3.04 -5.53
CA LEU A 196 24.99 -3.85 -6.71
C LEU A 196 25.50 -2.99 -7.87
N THR A 197 24.86 -1.84 -8.10
CA THR A 197 25.28 -0.88 -9.13
C THR A 197 26.69 -0.36 -8.83
N VAL A 198 26.95 0.08 -7.59
CA VAL A 198 28.27 0.57 -7.17
C VAL A 198 29.33 -0.53 -7.31
N TYR A 199 29.01 -1.77 -6.91
CA TYR A 199 29.91 -2.91 -7.04
C TYR A 199 30.27 -3.19 -8.50
N ILE A 200 29.28 -3.25 -9.39
CA ILE A 200 29.48 -3.52 -10.82
C ILE A 200 30.20 -2.35 -11.52
N CYS A 201 30.00 -1.11 -11.05
CA CYS A 201 30.66 0.08 -11.59
C CYS A 201 32.09 0.28 -11.11
N ASN A 202 32.56 -0.53 -10.16
CA ASN A 202 33.92 -0.44 -9.62
C ASN A 202 35.03 -0.33 -10.70
N PRO A 203 35.04 -1.14 -11.79
CA PRO A 203 35.99 -0.98 -12.89
C PRO A 203 36.05 0.43 -13.50
N PHE A 204 34.90 1.09 -13.65
CA PHE A 204 34.83 2.45 -14.20
C PHE A 204 35.32 3.50 -13.19
N ILE A 205 34.92 3.35 -11.92
CA ILE A 205 35.27 4.29 -10.84
C ILE A 205 36.77 4.26 -10.54
N ARG A 206 37.38 3.08 -10.60
CA ARG A 206 38.81 2.88 -10.33
C ARG A 206 39.70 3.06 -11.56
N HIS A 207 39.12 3.38 -12.71
CA HIS A 207 39.84 3.48 -13.98
C HIS A 207 40.71 2.24 -14.27
N GLU A 208 40.18 1.04 -13.98
CA GLU A 208 40.87 -0.21 -14.31
C GLU A 208 41.05 -0.34 -15.83
N PRO A 209 42.13 -1.00 -16.30
CA PRO A 209 42.32 -1.25 -17.72
C PRO A 209 41.11 -2.00 -18.29
N TRP A 210 40.77 -1.70 -19.53
CA TRP A 210 39.60 -2.26 -20.19
C TRP A 210 39.65 -3.80 -20.17
N GLY A 211 38.59 -4.43 -19.65
CA GLY A 211 38.52 -5.88 -19.56
C GLY A 211 37.08 -6.38 -19.44
N ASN A 212 36.95 -7.68 -19.16
CA ASN A 212 35.64 -8.35 -19.10
C ASN A 212 34.71 -7.74 -18.04
N LYS A 213 35.24 -7.17 -16.95
CA LYS A 213 34.44 -6.49 -15.91
C LYS A 213 33.67 -5.29 -16.47
N HIS A 214 34.27 -4.52 -17.39
CA HIS A 214 33.63 -3.37 -18.04
C HIS A 214 32.49 -3.82 -18.95
N LEU A 215 32.68 -4.93 -19.68
CA LEU A 215 31.64 -5.53 -20.52
C LEU A 215 30.45 -6.01 -19.67
N ILE A 216 30.71 -6.69 -18.55
CA ILE A 216 29.68 -7.11 -17.59
C ILE A 216 28.90 -5.89 -17.08
N ALA A 217 29.59 -4.82 -16.74
CA ALA A 217 28.97 -3.59 -16.27
C ALA A 217 28.10 -2.90 -17.33
N ILE A 218 28.54 -2.87 -18.59
CA ILE A 218 27.74 -2.34 -19.70
C ILE A 218 26.47 -3.18 -19.90
N VAL A 219 26.59 -4.52 -19.92
CA VAL A 219 25.43 -5.41 -20.06
C VAL A 219 24.46 -5.22 -18.88
N TYR A 220 24.97 -5.12 -17.65
CA TYR A 220 24.17 -4.81 -16.47
C TYR A 220 23.36 -3.51 -16.64
N PHE A 221 23.99 -2.43 -17.11
CA PHE A 221 23.30 -1.16 -17.35
C PHE A 221 22.25 -1.24 -18.46
N ILE A 222 22.52 -1.98 -19.54
CA ILE A 222 21.54 -2.17 -20.61
C ILE A 222 20.31 -2.90 -20.06
N VAL A 223 20.50 -4.02 -19.38
CA VAL A 223 19.40 -4.81 -18.79
C VAL A 223 18.67 -4.00 -17.73
N GLY A 224 19.39 -3.30 -16.85
CA GLY A 224 18.82 -2.42 -15.83
C GLY A 224 17.99 -1.28 -16.43
N SER A 225 18.44 -0.67 -17.53
CA SER A 225 17.71 0.38 -18.24
C SER A 225 16.43 -0.13 -18.87
N ILE A 226 16.47 -1.31 -19.50
CA ILE A 226 15.27 -1.97 -20.05
C ILE A 226 14.26 -2.26 -18.94
N GLY A 227 14.73 -2.81 -17.80
CA GLY A 227 13.89 -3.06 -16.63
C GLY A 227 13.26 -1.79 -16.07
N LEU A 228 14.04 -0.71 -15.96
CA LEU A 228 13.56 0.60 -15.47
C LEU A 228 12.50 1.20 -16.41
N VAL A 229 12.73 1.19 -17.73
CA VAL A 229 11.76 1.68 -18.72
C VAL A 229 10.47 0.86 -18.63
N THR A 230 10.57 -0.47 -18.55
CA THR A 230 9.42 -1.36 -18.42
C THR A 230 8.64 -1.08 -17.14
N TYR A 231 9.33 -0.85 -16.03
CA TYR A 231 8.72 -0.48 -14.76
C TYR A 231 7.99 0.88 -14.83
N ILE A 232 8.60 1.89 -15.45
CA ILE A 232 7.99 3.22 -15.63
C ILE A 232 6.73 3.09 -16.49
N LEU A 233 6.80 2.40 -17.63
CA LEU A 233 5.66 2.19 -18.51
C LEU A 233 4.53 1.44 -17.80
N SER A 234 4.85 0.41 -17.03
CA SER A 234 3.87 -0.33 -16.22
C SER A 234 3.22 0.59 -15.17
N SER A 235 4.01 1.41 -14.50
CA SER A 235 3.52 2.36 -13.49
C SER A 235 2.61 3.43 -14.11
N VAL A 236 2.98 3.95 -15.28
CA VAL A 236 2.15 4.91 -16.04
C VAL A 236 0.85 4.26 -16.49
N PHE A 237 0.91 3.06 -17.07
CA PHE A 237 -0.28 2.34 -17.53
C PHE A 237 -1.28 2.16 -16.40
N VAL A 238 -0.81 1.75 -15.22
CA VAL A 238 -1.72 1.55 -14.10
C VAL A 238 -2.23 2.88 -13.53
N TYR A 239 -1.39 3.92 -13.50
CA TYR A 239 -1.85 5.25 -13.10
C TYR A 239 -2.95 5.79 -14.03
N VAL A 240 -2.76 5.66 -15.35
CA VAL A 240 -3.75 6.06 -16.36
C VAL A 240 -5.02 5.24 -16.21
N GLY A 241 -4.91 3.91 -16.05
CA GLY A 241 -6.07 3.03 -15.84
C GLY A 241 -6.88 3.39 -14.58
N GLU A 242 -6.22 3.75 -13.48
CA GLU A 242 -6.90 4.25 -12.28
C GLU A 242 -7.64 5.57 -12.55
N LYS A 243 -7.03 6.48 -13.32
CA LYS A 243 -7.64 7.76 -13.67
C LYS A 243 -8.84 7.60 -14.61
N ASP A 244 -8.74 6.74 -15.60
CA ASP A 244 -9.85 6.44 -16.51
C ASP A 244 -11.02 5.79 -15.77
N PHE A 245 -10.73 4.94 -14.78
CA PHE A 245 -11.76 4.38 -13.91
C PHE A 245 -12.43 5.44 -13.02
N GLU A 246 -11.65 6.31 -12.35
CA GLU A 246 -12.17 7.43 -11.56
C GLU A 246 -13.10 8.32 -12.41
N LEU A 247 -12.69 8.64 -13.65
CA LEU A 247 -13.46 9.45 -14.60
C LEU A 247 -14.74 8.74 -15.05
N SER A 248 -14.68 7.44 -15.32
CA SER A 248 -15.84 6.64 -15.74
C SER A 248 -16.92 6.61 -14.65
N VAL A 249 -16.52 6.40 -13.38
CA VAL A 249 -17.44 6.44 -12.23
C VAL A 249 -18.06 7.83 -12.05
N ALA A 250 -17.27 8.90 -12.21
CA ALA A 250 -17.77 10.27 -12.11
C ALA A 250 -18.80 10.60 -13.20
N ARG A 251 -18.56 10.16 -14.44
CA ARG A 251 -19.50 10.34 -15.56
C ARG A 251 -20.80 9.58 -15.34
N THR A 252 -20.74 8.33 -14.88
CA THR A 252 -21.95 7.55 -14.59
C THR A 252 -22.80 8.20 -13.50
N ARG A 253 -22.18 8.73 -12.44
CA ARG A 253 -22.91 9.47 -11.38
C ARG A 253 -23.56 10.74 -11.89
N ALA A 254 -22.86 11.53 -12.72
CA ALA A 254 -23.43 12.74 -13.31
C ALA A 254 -24.65 12.42 -14.20
N ASN A 255 -24.56 11.35 -14.99
CA ASN A 255 -25.66 10.91 -15.84
C ASN A 255 -26.88 10.43 -15.03
N SER A 256 -26.67 9.71 -13.91
CA SER A 256 -27.80 9.30 -13.05
C SER A 256 -28.51 10.48 -12.41
N THR A 257 -27.77 11.51 -11.98
CA THR A 257 -28.38 12.71 -11.39
C THR A 257 -29.16 13.51 -12.43
N GLN A 258 -28.64 13.67 -13.65
CA GLN A 258 -29.38 14.33 -14.73
C GLN A 258 -30.64 13.55 -15.14
N ALA A 259 -30.60 12.22 -15.15
CA ALA A 259 -31.77 11.40 -15.45
C ALA A 259 -32.87 11.49 -14.38
N GLU A 260 -32.51 11.77 -13.12
CA GLU A 260 -33.44 12.00 -12.03
C GLU A 260 -34.10 13.39 -12.11
N ASP A 261 -33.30 14.43 -12.42
CA ASP A 261 -33.80 15.81 -12.62
C ASP A 261 -34.66 15.97 -13.88
N ALA A 262 -34.42 15.16 -14.92
CA ALA A 262 -35.20 15.18 -16.16
C ALA A 262 -36.55 14.45 -16.07
N ARG A 263 -36.87 13.77 -14.95
CA ARG A 263 -38.22 13.23 -14.75
C ARG A 263 -39.18 14.38 -14.42
N PRO A 264 -40.23 14.63 -15.24
CA PRO A 264 -41.23 15.64 -14.91
C PRO A 264 -41.85 15.31 -13.55
N LYS A 265 -42.07 16.35 -12.72
CA LYS A 265 -42.76 16.28 -11.42
C LYS A 265 -44.22 15.83 -11.63
N THR A 266 -44.44 14.56 -11.95
CA THR A 266 -45.77 13.98 -11.96
C THR A 266 -46.17 13.75 -10.52
N ARG A 267 -47.17 14.53 -10.12
CA ARG A 267 -47.87 14.55 -8.84
C ARG A 267 -48.09 13.14 -8.26
N ARG A 268 -47.51 12.94 -7.07
CA ARG A 268 -47.76 11.90 -6.05
C ARG A 268 -48.79 10.81 -6.41
N GLN A 269 -48.32 9.57 -6.50
CA GLN A 269 -49.11 8.39 -6.13
C GLN A 269 -48.20 7.39 -5.40
N PRO A 270 -48.57 6.91 -4.20
CA PRO A 270 -47.71 6.03 -3.42
C PRO A 270 -47.93 4.58 -3.83
N CYS A 271 -46.90 3.93 -4.38
CA CYS A 271 -46.82 2.47 -4.37
C CYS A 271 -45.38 2.04 -4.13
N SER A 272 -45.24 1.20 -3.10
CA SER A 272 -44.07 0.47 -2.65
C SER A 272 -43.40 -0.34 -3.76
N SER A 273 -42.10 -0.17 -3.96
CA SER A 273 -41.24 -1.23 -4.51
C SER A 273 -39.78 -0.98 -4.15
N ASN A 274 -39.17 -2.03 -3.58
CA ASN A 274 -37.82 -2.11 -3.04
C ASN A 274 -36.73 -1.67 -4.03
N GLY A 275 -35.85 -0.77 -3.57
CA GLY A 275 -34.68 -0.31 -4.32
C GLY A 275 -33.45 -1.18 -4.04
N GLU A 276 -33.09 -2.02 -5.01
CA GLU A 276 -31.73 -2.55 -5.17
C GLU A 276 -30.93 -1.52 -5.98
N THR A 277 -30.08 -0.76 -5.31
CA THR A 277 -29.27 0.33 -5.91
C THR A 277 -27.80 -0.05 -6.01
N ALA A 278 -27.23 0.18 -7.21
CA ALA A 278 -25.87 0.58 -7.60
C ALA A 278 -24.61 0.06 -6.86
N ASP A 279 -24.63 -0.18 -5.55
CA ASP A 279 -23.52 -0.76 -4.79
C ASP A 279 -23.22 -2.20 -5.22
N ASP A 280 -24.22 -2.90 -5.75
CA ASP A 280 -24.09 -4.27 -6.23
C ASP A 280 -23.17 -4.36 -7.47
N LEU A 281 -23.16 -3.33 -8.32
CA LEU A 281 -22.31 -3.28 -9.50
C LEU A 281 -20.82 -3.08 -9.13
N VAL A 282 -20.56 -2.38 -8.03
CA VAL A 282 -19.21 -2.17 -7.48
C VAL A 282 -18.66 -3.46 -6.88
N GLN A 283 -19.51 -4.29 -6.26
CA GLN A 283 -19.11 -5.61 -5.79
C GLN A 283 -18.92 -6.61 -6.94
N LEU A 284 -19.80 -6.57 -7.96
CA LEU A 284 -19.75 -7.48 -9.11
C LEU A 284 -18.46 -7.32 -9.95
N VAL A 285 -17.97 -6.08 -10.11
CA VAL A 285 -16.75 -5.81 -10.89
C VAL A 285 -15.49 -6.18 -10.10
N ARG A 286 -15.48 -6.00 -8.77
CA ARG A 286 -14.36 -6.38 -7.90
C ARG A 286 -14.21 -7.90 -7.75
N ALA A 287 -15.31 -8.66 -7.81
CA ALA A 287 -15.28 -10.12 -7.78
C ALA A 287 -14.67 -10.75 -9.04
N ARG A 288 -14.61 -10.03 -10.17
CA ARG A 288 -14.16 -10.56 -11.47
C ARG A 288 -12.64 -10.58 -11.67
N SER A 289 -11.86 -9.98 -10.76
CA SER A 289 -10.39 -9.85 -10.88
C SER A 289 -9.57 -10.85 -10.04
N LEU A 290 -10.21 -11.79 -9.32
CA LEU A 290 -9.50 -12.84 -8.59
C LEU A 290 -9.67 -14.19 -9.31
N PRO A 291 -8.59 -14.86 -9.75
CA PRO A 291 -8.69 -16.22 -10.24
C PRO A 291 -9.14 -17.12 -9.08
N SER A 292 -10.26 -17.81 -9.27
CA SER A 292 -10.78 -18.81 -8.35
C SER A 292 -9.81 -20.00 -8.26
N GLY A 293 -8.84 -19.91 -7.34
CA GLY A 293 -7.93 -21.00 -6.99
C GLY A 293 -8.57 -22.00 -6.01
N PRO A 294 -8.15 -23.28 -6.03
CA PRO A 294 -8.83 -24.36 -5.32
C PRO A 294 -8.70 -24.24 -3.79
N ARG A 295 -9.87 -24.13 -3.16
CA ARG A 295 -10.15 -24.11 -1.72
C ARG A 295 -9.83 -25.46 -1.07
N ARG A 296 -8.56 -25.76 -0.79
CA ARG A 296 -8.19 -27.01 -0.10
C ARG A 296 -6.89 -26.98 0.72
N GLU A 297 -6.71 -25.99 1.61
CA GLU A 297 -5.57 -26.05 2.55
C GLU A 297 -5.78 -25.46 3.97
N ALA A 298 -6.90 -24.78 4.23
CA ALA A 298 -7.16 -24.15 5.52
C ALA A 298 -7.38 -25.13 6.70
N ASN A 299 -7.62 -26.42 6.44
CA ASN A 299 -7.89 -27.40 7.51
C ASN A 299 -6.64 -28.01 8.17
N ARG A 300 -5.42 -27.79 7.66
CA ARG A 300 -4.20 -28.33 8.30
C ARG A 300 -3.70 -27.47 9.47
N SER A 301 -3.96 -26.16 9.47
CA SER A 301 -3.47 -25.27 10.54
C SER A 301 -4.21 -25.46 11.88
N ARG A 302 -5.49 -25.86 11.85
CA ARG A 302 -6.29 -26.07 13.08
C ARG A 302 -5.85 -27.29 13.92
N ARG A 303 -5.08 -28.23 13.38
CA ARG A 303 -4.66 -29.44 14.11
C ARG A 303 -3.49 -29.20 15.07
N TRP A 304 -2.65 -28.20 14.82
CA TRP A 304 -1.45 -27.93 15.63
C TRP A 304 -1.77 -27.13 16.91
N LYS A 305 -2.77 -26.24 16.87
CA LYS A 305 -3.14 -25.43 18.04
C LYS A 305 -3.82 -26.22 19.16
N ARG A 306 -4.30 -27.46 18.92
CA ARG A 306 -4.90 -28.32 19.96
C ARG A 306 -3.92 -29.27 20.65
N GLN A 307 -2.66 -29.36 20.20
CA GLN A 307 -1.68 -30.26 20.81
C GLN A 307 -0.67 -29.55 21.73
N LEU A 308 -0.74 -28.22 21.87
CA LEU A 308 0.13 -27.43 22.75
C LEU A 308 -0.57 -26.99 24.06
N LEU A 309 -1.71 -27.59 24.37
CA LEU A 309 -2.45 -27.40 25.62
C LEU A 309 -2.75 -28.78 26.25
N ILE A 310 -1.70 -29.56 26.50
CA ILE A 310 -1.63 -30.62 27.52
C ILE A 310 -0.21 -30.60 28.07
#